data_AF-A0A0K1W196-F1
#
_entry.id   AF-A0A0K1W196-F1
#
_cell.length_a   1.000
_cell.length_b   1.000
_cell.length_c   1.000
_cell.angle_alpha   90.00
_cell.angle_beta   90.00
_cell.angle_gamma   90.00
#
_symmetry.space_group_name_H-M   'P 1'
#
loop_
_entity.id
_entity.type
_entity.pdbx_description
1 polymer ?
#
loop_
_entity_poly.entity_id
_entity_poly.type
_entity_poly.pdbx_seq_one_letter_code
_entity_poly.pdbx_strand_id
1 'polypeptide(L)'
;MYYTKENFWVKTGTQFIWFFSTYRNIDISIDELEDFISNRDYLSTKESNIFTDDVINLVKAWDYIRLVVLNFKDDLEGNKKFTDAFNLDVLTTIYKILDPSEEYCNQFIVENDKKTIFIKKLFILIKELDDTSDVNEILEKFCFSLYDFIVHKYIGEWTTIMFFCYFTQMAFICKDIGPILFNDIDDLNYVLELSKKVTTFLETNDKSKWKNCEELKELETIWNDKIEFFNLVKDNF
;
A
#
# COMPACT_ATOMS: atom_id res chain seq x y z
N MET A 1 1.97 18.44 11.24
CA MET A 1 2.91 17.77 10.33
C MET A 1 2.43 17.92 8.89
N TYR A 2 3.23 17.60 7.86
CA TYR A 2 2.78 17.73 6.46
C TYR A 2 1.53 16.87 6.15
N TYR A 3 1.51 15.62 6.63
CA TYR A 3 0.38 14.70 6.49
C TYR A 3 -0.85 15.06 7.34
N THR A 4 -0.84 16.12 8.14
CA THR A 4 -2.05 16.59 8.83
C THR A 4 -2.82 17.61 7.99
N LYS A 5 -2.29 18.02 6.83
CA LYS A 5 -2.98 18.91 5.88
C LYS A 5 -3.87 18.07 4.96
N GLU A 6 -5.12 18.48 4.76
CA GLU A 6 -6.04 17.79 3.83
C GLU A 6 -5.48 17.74 2.40
N ASN A 7 -4.82 18.81 1.97
CA ASN A 7 -4.20 18.93 0.65
C ASN A 7 -3.16 17.82 0.37
N PHE A 8 -2.46 17.31 1.39
CA PHE A 8 -1.57 16.16 1.21
C PHE A 8 -2.37 14.92 0.80
N TRP A 9 -3.42 14.60 1.56
CA TRP A 9 -4.25 13.41 1.30
C TRP A 9 -4.98 13.49 -0.03
N VAL A 10 -5.41 14.69 -0.43
CA VAL A 10 -6.03 14.91 -1.74
C VAL A 10 -4.99 14.68 -2.84
N LYS A 11 -3.88 15.43 -2.90
CA LYS A 11 -2.94 15.32 -4.03
C LYS A 11 -2.23 13.98 -4.12
N THR A 12 -1.69 13.50 -3.00
CA THR A 12 -1.01 12.20 -2.95
C THR A 12 -1.99 11.07 -3.25
N GLY A 13 -3.23 11.16 -2.72
CA GLY A 13 -4.29 10.20 -3.02
C GLY A 13 -4.66 10.18 -4.50
N THR A 14 -4.85 11.35 -5.12
CA THR A 14 -5.14 11.47 -6.54
C THR A 14 -4.05 10.81 -7.38
N GLN A 15 -2.77 11.15 -7.14
CA GLN A 15 -1.66 10.57 -7.90
C GLN A 15 -1.55 9.06 -7.72
N PHE A 16 -1.64 8.59 -6.47
CA PHE A 16 -1.57 7.16 -6.14
C PHE A 16 -2.72 6.37 -6.78
N ILE A 17 -3.97 6.85 -6.67
CA ILE A 17 -5.15 6.15 -7.21
C ILE A 17 -5.20 6.23 -8.73
N TRP A 18 -4.82 7.39 -9.30
CA TRP A 18 -4.69 7.56 -10.74
C TRP A 18 -3.75 6.51 -11.32
N PHE A 19 -2.59 6.33 -10.70
CA PHE A 19 -1.60 5.34 -11.13
C PHE A 19 -2.17 3.91 -11.22
N PHE A 20 -2.86 3.42 -10.17
CA PHE A 20 -3.45 2.07 -10.22
C PHE A 20 -4.63 1.96 -11.18
N SER A 21 -5.38 3.05 -11.37
CA SER A 21 -6.49 3.10 -12.32
C SER A 21 -5.96 3.00 -13.76
N THR A 22 -4.90 3.75 -14.09
CA THR A 22 -4.21 3.66 -15.38
C THR A 22 -3.62 2.28 -15.61
N TYR A 23 -3.00 1.66 -14.59
CA TYR A 23 -2.53 0.27 -14.69
C TYR A 23 -3.65 -0.71 -15.04
N ARG A 24 -4.88 -0.46 -14.56
CA ARG A 24 -6.07 -1.24 -14.85
C ARG A 24 -6.74 -0.86 -16.18
N ASN A 25 -6.13 0.01 -16.98
CA ASN A 25 -6.68 0.59 -18.20
C ASN A 25 -8.03 1.29 -17.96
N ILE A 26 -8.20 1.88 -16.78
CA ILE A 26 -9.34 2.75 -16.46
C ILE A 26 -8.89 4.19 -16.75
N ASP A 27 -9.46 4.77 -17.80
CA ASP A 27 -9.18 6.15 -18.18
C ASP A 27 -9.94 7.09 -17.24
N ILE A 28 -9.20 7.86 -16.44
CA ILE A 28 -9.75 8.84 -15.51
C ILE A 28 -8.95 10.14 -15.59
N SER A 29 -9.67 11.27 -15.55
CA SER A 29 -9.04 12.58 -15.43
C SER A 29 -8.50 12.77 -14.01
N ILE A 30 -7.25 13.23 -13.90
CA ILE A 30 -6.64 13.61 -12.62
C ILE A 30 -7.49 14.69 -11.93
N ASP A 31 -7.97 15.68 -12.67
CA ASP A 31 -8.76 16.79 -12.12
C ASP A 31 -10.12 16.31 -11.58
N GLU A 32 -10.80 15.42 -12.31
CA GLU A 32 -12.08 14.84 -11.86
C GLU A 32 -11.89 13.96 -10.62
N LEU A 33 -10.79 13.20 -10.56
CA LEU A 33 -10.45 12.39 -9.39
C LEU A 33 -10.11 13.27 -8.18
N GLU A 34 -9.38 14.37 -8.39
CA GLU A 34 -9.06 15.33 -7.32
C GLU A 34 -10.32 15.97 -6.75
N ASP A 35 -11.23 16.45 -7.60
CA ASP A 35 -12.52 17.00 -7.18
C ASP A 35 -13.35 15.97 -6.40
N PHE A 36 -13.40 14.73 -6.88
CA PHE A 36 -14.15 13.64 -6.26
C PHE A 36 -13.60 13.27 -4.87
N ILE A 37 -12.28 13.26 -4.69
CA ILE A 37 -11.65 13.02 -3.38
C ILE A 37 -11.87 14.22 -2.47
N SER A 38 -11.67 15.44 -2.96
CA SER A 38 -11.79 16.69 -2.20
C SER A 38 -13.22 16.91 -1.67
N ASN A 39 -14.24 16.67 -2.50
CA ASN A 39 -15.65 16.84 -2.14
C ASN A 39 -16.23 15.64 -1.37
N ARG A 40 -15.48 14.54 -1.30
CA ARG A 40 -15.88 13.26 -0.67
C ARG A 40 -17.12 12.63 -1.28
N ASP A 41 -17.27 12.78 -2.59
CA ASP A 41 -18.44 12.30 -3.34
C ASP A 41 -18.58 10.77 -3.27
N TYR A 42 -17.48 10.04 -3.02
CA TYR A 42 -17.46 8.59 -2.76
C TYR A 42 -18.28 8.13 -1.55
N LEU A 43 -18.70 9.05 -0.67
CA LEU A 43 -19.60 8.78 0.45
C LEU A 43 -21.08 8.93 0.08
N SER A 44 -21.38 9.58 -1.05
CA SER A 44 -22.75 9.82 -1.51
C SER A 44 -23.34 8.55 -2.12
N THR A 45 -24.50 8.13 -1.63
CA THR A 45 -25.32 7.06 -2.24
C THR A 45 -26.33 7.61 -3.24
N LYS A 46 -26.41 8.94 -3.40
CA LYS A 46 -27.47 9.64 -4.13
C LYS A 46 -27.03 10.22 -5.46
N GLU A 47 -25.74 10.41 -5.66
CA GLU A 47 -25.21 10.93 -6.92
C GLU A 47 -24.90 9.78 -7.87
N SER A 48 -25.15 9.99 -9.16
CA SER A 48 -24.62 9.10 -10.18
C SER A 48 -23.10 9.25 -10.15
N ASN A 49 -22.42 8.36 -9.42
CA ASN A 49 -20.96 8.36 -9.38
C ASN A 49 -20.44 8.21 -10.81
N ILE A 50 -19.57 9.14 -11.22
CA ILE A 50 -18.92 9.12 -12.53
C ILE A 50 -17.87 8.01 -12.63
N PHE A 51 -17.42 7.50 -11.48
CA PHE A 51 -16.40 6.46 -11.36
C PHE A 51 -17.00 5.08 -11.12
N THR A 52 -16.25 4.06 -11.54
CA THR A 52 -16.57 2.65 -11.28
C THR A 52 -16.39 2.30 -9.81
N ASP A 53 -17.01 1.20 -9.37
CA ASP A 53 -16.85 0.69 -8.00
C ASP A 53 -15.38 0.40 -7.65
N ASP A 54 -14.58 -0.05 -8.63
CA ASP A 54 -13.13 -0.26 -8.46
C ASP A 54 -12.44 1.03 -7.98
N VAL A 55 -12.63 2.15 -8.68
CA VAL A 55 -12.01 3.45 -8.32
C VAL A 55 -12.56 3.97 -6.99
N ILE A 56 -13.88 3.83 -6.76
CA ILE A 56 -14.52 4.23 -5.49
C ILE A 56 -13.91 3.47 -4.31
N ASN A 57 -13.65 2.17 -4.48
CA ASN A 57 -13.04 1.33 -3.45
C ASN A 57 -11.58 1.74 -3.17
N LEU A 58 -10.82 2.13 -4.20
CA LEU A 58 -9.48 2.70 -4.01
C LEU A 58 -9.54 3.98 -3.17
N VAL A 59 -10.44 4.91 -3.50
CA VAL A 59 -10.62 6.15 -2.73
C VAL A 59 -11.04 5.88 -1.29
N LYS A 60 -11.96 4.92 -1.07
CA LYS A 60 -12.38 4.52 0.28
C LYS A 60 -11.25 3.90 1.08
N ALA A 61 -10.42 3.06 0.46
CA ALA A 61 -9.25 2.48 1.12
C ALA A 61 -8.24 3.57 1.50
N TRP A 62 -8.06 4.57 0.61
CA TRP A 62 -7.18 5.70 0.87
C TRP A 62 -7.67 6.56 2.04
N ASP A 63 -8.95 6.91 2.08
CA ASP A 63 -9.54 7.63 3.21
C ASP A 63 -9.48 6.81 4.51
N TYR A 64 -9.66 5.50 4.42
CA TYR A 64 -9.52 4.64 5.60
C TYR A 64 -8.09 4.65 6.16
N ILE A 65 -7.05 4.47 5.33
CA ILE A 65 -5.67 4.54 5.82
C ILE A 65 -5.34 5.95 6.33
N ARG A 66 -5.90 7.01 5.74
CA ARG A 66 -5.78 8.39 6.26
C ARG A 66 -6.25 8.47 7.70
N LEU A 67 -7.44 7.97 7.99
CA LEU A 67 -7.99 7.98 9.35
C LEU A 67 -7.13 7.16 10.32
N VAL A 68 -6.63 6.00 9.91
CA VAL A 68 -5.73 5.18 10.72
C VAL A 68 -4.42 5.91 11.05
N VAL A 69 -3.80 6.52 10.04
CA VAL A 69 -2.55 7.28 10.19
C VAL A 69 -2.76 8.49 11.10
N LEU A 70 -3.81 9.28 10.90
CA LEU A 70 -4.09 10.44 11.75
C LEU A 70 -4.32 10.01 13.20
N ASN A 71 -5.12 8.97 13.44
CA ASN A 71 -5.33 8.41 14.78
C ASN A 71 -4.04 7.89 15.42
N PHE A 72 -3.14 7.29 14.64
CA PHE A 72 -1.83 6.85 15.14
C PHE A 72 -0.95 8.04 15.53
N LYS A 73 -0.93 9.09 14.71
CA LYS A 73 -0.08 10.26 14.90
C LYS A 73 -0.56 11.19 16.01
N ASP A 74 -1.87 11.31 16.20
CA ASP A 74 -2.47 12.11 17.29
C ASP A 74 -2.17 11.49 18.68
N ASP A 75 -2.05 10.16 18.74
CA ASP A 75 -1.80 9.40 19.97
C ASP A 75 -0.31 9.10 20.23
N LEU A 76 0.62 9.68 19.47
CA LEU A 76 2.07 9.53 19.72
C LEU A 76 2.49 10.09 21.08
N GLU A 77 1.73 11.03 21.65
CA GLU A 77 1.92 11.52 23.02
C GLU A 77 1.54 10.47 24.09
N GLY A 78 0.85 9.39 23.71
CA GLY A 78 0.24 8.38 24.58
C GLY A 78 0.93 7.01 24.67
N ASN A 79 2.14 6.84 24.11
CA ASN A 79 2.89 5.56 24.02
C ASN A 79 2.30 4.48 23.08
N LYS A 80 1.51 4.83 22.06
CA LYS A 80 1.09 3.84 21.05
C LYS A 80 2.30 3.28 20.29
N LYS A 81 2.29 1.97 20.06
CA LYS A 81 3.31 1.29 19.25
C LYS A 81 2.91 1.32 17.78
N PHE A 82 3.88 1.28 16.88
CA PHE A 82 3.62 1.17 15.43
C PHE A 82 2.66 0.01 15.14
N THR A 83 2.85 -1.14 15.81
CA THR A 83 2.00 -2.33 15.69
C THR A 83 0.51 -2.06 15.93
N ASP A 84 0.16 -1.05 16.72
CA ASP A 84 -1.25 -0.75 17.07
C ASP A 84 -2.01 -0.16 15.87
N ALA A 85 -1.30 0.51 14.95
CA ALA A 85 -1.85 1.02 13.70
C ALA A 85 -2.12 -0.10 12.66
N PHE A 86 -1.57 -1.30 12.87
CA PHE A 86 -1.68 -2.45 11.95
C PHE A 86 -2.30 -3.67 12.63
N ASN A 87 -3.31 -3.45 13.47
CA ASN A 87 -4.05 -4.54 14.07
C ASN A 87 -4.89 -5.31 13.03
N LEU A 88 -5.41 -6.48 13.42
CA LEU A 88 -6.12 -7.37 12.51
C LEU A 88 -7.37 -6.72 11.91
N ASP A 89 -8.09 -5.92 12.69
CA ASP A 89 -9.32 -5.27 12.21
C ASP A 89 -8.98 -4.26 11.10
N VAL A 90 -7.95 -3.44 11.29
CA VAL A 90 -7.46 -2.50 10.27
C VAL A 90 -7.08 -3.23 8.99
N LEU A 91 -6.27 -4.28 9.10
CA LEU A 91 -5.82 -5.05 7.93
C LEU A 91 -7.00 -5.72 7.22
N THR A 92 -7.95 -6.26 7.96
CA THR A 92 -9.15 -6.91 7.40
C THR A 92 -10.05 -5.88 6.72
N THR A 93 -10.22 -4.69 7.30
CA THR A 93 -11.01 -3.62 6.69
C THR A 93 -10.39 -3.14 5.38
N ILE A 94 -9.08 -2.93 5.33
CA ILE A 94 -8.38 -2.57 4.07
C ILE A 94 -8.64 -3.65 3.01
N TYR A 95 -8.46 -4.93 3.36
CA TYR A 95 -8.73 -6.04 2.45
C TYR A 95 -10.18 -6.03 1.92
N LYS A 96 -11.18 -5.92 2.80
CA LYS A 96 -12.60 -5.94 2.41
C LYS A 96 -13.01 -4.76 1.54
N ILE A 97 -12.36 -3.60 1.71
CA ILE A 97 -12.60 -2.46 0.82
C ILE A 97 -12.01 -2.74 -0.56
N LEU A 98 -10.76 -3.25 -0.62
CA LEU A 98 -10.07 -3.52 -1.89
C LEU A 98 -10.61 -4.72 -2.66
N ASP A 99 -11.15 -5.72 -1.96
CA ASP A 99 -11.75 -6.92 -2.52
C ASP A 99 -13.13 -7.20 -1.88
N PRO A 100 -14.19 -6.54 -2.40
CA PRO A 100 -15.55 -6.69 -1.88
C PRO A 100 -16.15 -8.08 -2.09
N SER A 101 -15.53 -8.94 -2.91
CA SER A 101 -15.97 -10.32 -3.09
C SER A 101 -15.74 -11.17 -1.84
N GLU A 102 -14.81 -10.72 -0.99
CA GLU A 102 -14.38 -11.43 0.22
C GLU A 102 -13.87 -12.86 -0.04
N GLU A 103 -13.43 -13.19 -1.27
CA GLU A 103 -12.98 -14.52 -1.69
C GLU A 103 -11.94 -15.13 -0.73
N TYR A 104 -11.04 -14.30 -0.21
CA TYR A 104 -9.92 -14.68 0.67
C TYR A 104 -10.08 -14.17 2.10
N CYS A 105 -11.29 -13.79 2.51
CA CYS A 105 -11.58 -13.29 3.87
C CYS A 105 -11.18 -14.31 4.95
N ASN A 106 -11.20 -15.61 4.62
CA ASN A 106 -10.72 -16.68 5.49
C ASN A 106 -9.23 -16.57 5.88
N GLN A 107 -8.41 -15.89 5.07
CA GLN A 107 -7.01 -15.65 5.40
C GLN A 107 -6.86 -14.73 6.61
N PHE A 108 -7.87 -13.94 6.95
CA PHE A 108 -7.86 -12.99 8.07
C PHE A 108 -8.48 -13.56 9.35
N ILE A 109 -8.96 -14.82 9.35
CA ILE A 109 -9.59 -15.44 10.53
C ILE A 109 -8.54 -15.91 11.55
N VAL A 110 -8.85 -15.75 12.84
CA VAL A 110 -8.12 -16.34 13.97
C VAL A 110 -9.00 -17.39 14.64
N GLU A 111 -8.70 -18.68 14.44
CA GLU A 111 -9.41 -19.78 15.09
C GLU A 111 -8.54 -20.38 16.21
N ASN A 112 -9.07 -20.46 17.44
CA ASN A 112 -8.38 -21.08 18.58
C ASN A 112 -6.93 -20.56 18.77
N ASP A 113 -6.75 -19.23 18.71
CA ASP A 113 -5.45 -18.53 18.74
C ASP A 113 -4.48 -18.88 17.60
N LYS A 114 -4.92 -19.63 16.59
CA LYS A 114 -4.13 -19.97 15.42
C LYS A 114 -4.45 -19.01 14.28
N LYS A 115 -3.52 -18.08 14.06
CA LYS A 115 -3.44 -17.26 12.85
C LYS A 115 -3.11 -18.11 11.62
N THR A 116 -3.66 -17.74 10.46
CA THR A 116 -3.27 -18.28 9.15
C THR A 116 -1.80 -18.01 8.85
N ILE A 117 -1.23 -18.69 7.84
CA ILE A 117 0.17 -18.45 7.45
C ILE A 117 0.35 -17.02 6.94
N PHE A 118 -0.60 -16.52 6.15
CA PHE A 118 -0.63 -15.14 5.65
C PHE A 118 -0.54 -14.13 6.80
N ILE A 119 -1.46 -14.21 7.76
CA ILE A 119 -1.49 -13.27 8.89
C ILE A 119 -0.26 -13.41 9.80
N LYS A 120 0.26 -14.62 10.00
CA LYS A 120 1.51 -14.81 10.75
C LYS A 120 2.67 -14.08 10.10
N LYS A 121 2.86 -14.25 8.79
CA LYS A 121 3.93 -13.58 8.05
C LYS A 121 3.75 -12.07 8.06
N LEU A 122 2.52 -11.59 7.88
CA LEU A 122 2.21 -10.16 7.89
C LEU A 122 2.52 -9.52 9.26
N PHE A 123 2.14 -10.15 10.38
CA PHE A 123 2.49 -9.65 11.71
C PHE A 123 3.98 -9.75 12.04
N ILE A 124 4.69 -10.73 11.48
CA ILE A 124 6.16 -10.79 11.59
C ILE A 124 6.77 -9.57 10.88
N LEU A 125 6.35 -9.29 9.65
CA LEU A 125 6.77 -8.11 8.90
C LEU A 125 6.49 -6.82 9.67
N ILE A 126 5.26 -6.63 10.17
CA ILE A 126 4.89 -5.44 10.96
C ILE A 126 5.81 -5.25 12.17
N LYS A 127 6.15 -6.35 12.87
CA LYS A 127 7.06 -6.30 14.01
C LYS A 127 8.49 -5.94 13.57
N GLU A 128 8.98 -6.53 12.50
CA GLU A 128 10.29 -6.21 11.94
C GLU A 128 10.38 -4.76 11.46
N LEU A 129 9.27 -4.18 11.00
CA LEU A 129 9.17 -2.78 10.61
C LEU A 129 9.10 -1.83 11.81
N ASP A 130 8.53 -2.24 12.94
CA ASP A 130 8.52 -1.45 14.18
C ASP A 130 9.96 -1.16 14.65
N ASP A 131 10.81 -2.20 14.63
CA ASP A 131 12.19 -2.15 15.11
C ASP A 131 13.19 -1.50 14.12
N THR A 132 12.81 -1.32 12.85
CA THR A 132 13.69 -0.76 11.81
C THR A 132 13.43 0.72 11.56
N SER A 133 14.51 1.51 11.47
CA SER A 133 14.45 2.94 11.11
C SER A 133 15.07 3.27 9.75
N ASP A 134 15.90 2.37 9.20
CA ASP A 134 16.54 2.59 7.91
C ASP A 134 15.54 2.36 6.76
N VAL A 135 15.41 3.35 5.88
CA VAL A 135 14.46 3.32 4.74
C VAL A 135 14.78 2.20 3.77
N ASN A 136 16.06 1.93 3.49
CA ASN A 136 16.44 0.89 2.54
C ASN A 136 16.12 -0.51 3.12
N GLU A 137 16.39 -0.73 4.40
CA GLU A 137 16.03 -1.99 5.07
C GLU A 137 14.50 -2.19 5.14
N ILE A 138 13.74 -1.10 5.35
CA ILE A 138 12.27 -1.14 5.28
C ILE A 138 11.81 -1.55 3.89
N LEU A 139 12.31 -0.90 2.83
CA LEU A 139 11.98 -1.22 1.45
C LEU A 139 12.32 -2.67 1.09
N GLU A 140 13.51 -3.14 1.45
CA GLU A 140 13.92 -4.53 1.23
C GLU A 140 12.89 -5.49 1.85
N LYS A 141 12.50 -5.28 3.11
CA LYS A 141 11.49 -6.10 3.79
C LYS A 141 10.14 -6.08 3.07
N PHE A 142 9.72 -4.92 2.58
CA PHE A 142 8.47 -4.77 1.83
C PHE A 142 8.51 -5.50 0.49
N CYS A 143 9.53 -5.25 -0.33
CA CYS A 143 9.70 -5.88 -1.63
C CYS A 143 9.78 -7.40 -1.50
N PHE A 144 10.61 -7.90 -0.57
CA PHE A 144 10.76 -9.35 -0.36
C PHE A 144 9.45 -10.00 0.10
N SER A 145 8.70 -9.34 0.99
CA SER A 145 7.43 -9.85 1.51
C SER A 145 6.32 -9.82 0.45
N LEU A 146 6.26 -8.76 -0.36
CA LEU A 146 5.33 -8.63 -1.48
C LEU A 146 5.48 -9.83 -2.43
N TYR A 147 6.70 -10.12 -2.89
CA TYR A 147 6.90 -11.22 -3.83
C TYR A 147 6.80 -12.60 -3.16
N ASP A 148 7.18 -12.75 -1.88
CA ASP A 148 6.86 -13.97 -1.11
C ASP A 148 5.34 -14.22 -1.14
N PHE A 149 4.52 -13.18 -0.99
CA PHE A 149 3.07 -13.33 -0.94
C PHE A 149 2.46 -13.56 -2.31
N ILE A 150 2.97 -12.91 -3.36
CA ILE A 150 2.57 -13.14 -4.76
C ILE A 150 2.82 -14.60 -5.14
N VAL A 151 4.02 -15.12 -4.86
CA VAL A 151 4.41 -16.51 -5.19
C VAL A 151 3.50 -17.52 -4.49
N HIS A 152 3.13 -17.27 -3.24
CA HIS A 152 2.26 -18.17 -2.47
C HIS A 152 0.76 -17.93 -2.69
N LYS A 153 0.37 -16.85 -3.39
CA LYS A 153 -1.01 -16.51 -3.77
C LYS A 153 -2.00 -16.53 -2.60
N TYR A 154 -1.59 -16.04 -1.42
CA TYR A 154 -2.44 -16.12 -0.23
C TYR A 154 -3.81 -15.47 -0.40
N ILE A 155 -3.86 -14.28 -1.01
CA ILE A 155 -5.09 -13.51 -1.24
C ILE A 155 -5.33 -13.20 -2.73
N GLY A 156 -4.73 -13.98 -3.63
CA GLY A 156 -4.69 -13.67 -5.07
C GLY A 156 -3.65 -12.58 -5.42
N GLU A 157 -3.15 -12.60 -6.65
CA GLU A 157 -2.03 -11.75 -7.08
C GLU A 157 -2.38 -10.25 -7.06
N TRP A 158 -3.50 -9.88 -7.71
CA TRP A 158 -3.93 -8.49 -7.79
C TRP A 158 -4.25 -7.90 -6.42
N THR A 159 -5.04 -8.61 -5.61
CA THR A 159 -5.38 -8.17 -4.26
C THR A 159 -4.14 -8.10 -3.37
N THR A 160 -3.16 -9.00 -3.55
CA THR A 160 -1.86 -8.91 -2.85
C THR A 160 -1.13 -7.61 -3.20
N ILE A 161 -1.01 -7.28 -4.49
CA ILE A 161 -0.36 -6.05 -4.94
C ILE A 161 -1.06 -4.83 -4.34
N MET A 162 -2.37 -4.72 -4.51
CA MET A 162 -3.13 -3.58 -3.99
C MET A 162 -3.02 -3.47 -2.47
N PHE A 163 -3.27 -4.56 -1.75
CA PHE A 163 -3.16 -4.60 -0.30
C PHE A 163 -1.77 -4.15 0.18
N PHE A 164 -0.70 -4.64 -0.44
CA PHE A 164 0.67 -4.26 -0.08
C PHE A 164 0.98 -2.81 -0.42
N CYS A 165 0.49 -2.28 -1.54
CA CYS A 165 0.68 -0.87 -1.86
C CYS A 165 0.06 0.03 -0.79
N TYR A 166 -1.20 -0.19 -0.40
CA TYR A 166 -1.83 0.57 0.70
C TYR A 166 -1.14 0.37 2.05
N PHE A 167 -0.76 -0.87 2.37
CA PHE A 167 -0.02 -1.20 3.58
C PHE A 167 1.34 -0.48 3.64
N THR A 168 2.05 -0.39 2.50
CA THR A 168 3.32 0.34 2.37
C THR A 168 3.12 1.84 2.60
N GLN A 169 2.14 2.46 1.93
CA GLN A 169 1.86 3.89 2.13
C GLN A 169 1.56 4.19 3.61
N MET A 170 0.71 3.37 4.24
CA MET A 170 0.37 3.52 5.64
C MET A 170 1.60 3.41 6.55
N ALA A 171 2.45 2.40 6.34
CA ALA A 171 3.68 2.21 7.11
C ALA A 171 4.67 3.36 6.95
N PHE A 172 4.87 3.83 5.73
CA PHE A 172 5.82 4.89 5.42
C PHE A 172 5.38 6.19 6.10
N ILE A 173 4.12 6.59 5.94
CA ILE A 173 3.61 7.82 6.54
C ILE A 173 3.62 7.72 8.08
N CYS A 174 3.25 6.57 8.66
CA CYS A 174 3.36 6.32 10.11
C CYS A 174 4.80 6.49 10.62
N LYS A 175 5.81 6.15 9.82
CA LYS A 175 7.24 6.27 10.17
C LYS A 175 7.89 7.57 9.69
N ASP A 176 7.09 8.57 9.28
CA ASP A 176 7.59 9.85 8.76
C ASP A 176 8.47 9.71 7.50
N ILE A 177 8.20 8.67 6.70
CA ILE A 177 8.76 8.43 5.39
C ILE A 177 7.73 8.82 4.33
N GLY A 178 8.20 9.45 3.26
CA GLY A 178 7.39 9.86 2.11
C GLY A 178 6.52 8.76 1.51
N PRO A 179 5.38 9.09 0.90
CA PRO A 179 4.68 8.14 0.05
C PRO A 179 5.56 7.73 -1.14
N ILE A 180 5.34 6.52 -1.65
CA ILE A 180 5.95 6.04 -2.90
C ILE A 180 5.00 6.41 -4.05
N LEU A 181 5.42 7.29 -4.95
CA LEU A 181 4.61 7.75 -6.08
C LEU A 181 5.30 7.53 -7.41
N PHE A 182 4.58 6.92 -8.35
CA PHE A 182 5.01 6.72 -9.72
C PHE A 182 4.31 7.75 -10.61
N ASN A 183 5.10 8.51 -11.36
CA ASN A 183 4.60 9.61 -12.20
C ASN A 183 4.81 9.35 -13.70
N ASP A 184 5.41 8.22 -14.06
CA ASP A 184 5.76 7.86 -15.43
C ASP A 184 5.26 6.44 -15.77
N ILE A 185 4.60 6.32 -16.91
CA ILE A 185 4.07 5.05 -17.42
C ILE A 185 5.18 4.14 -17.94
N ASP A 186 6.31 4.70 -18.39
CA ASP A 186 7.46 3.92 -18.83
C ASP A 186 8.14 3.24 -17.64
N ASP A 187 8.27 3.96 -16.51
CA ASP A 187 8.73 3.38 -15.25
C ASP A 187 7.81 2.25 -14.78
N LEU A 188 6.49 2.43 -14.92
CA LEU A 188 5.51 1.38 -14.60
C LEU A 188 5.73 0.14 -15.47
N ASN A 189 5.82 0.31 -16.79
CA ASN A 189 6.05 -0.81 -17.71
C ASN A 189 7.32 -1.57 -17.33
N TYR A 190 8.38 -0.84 -16.97
CA TYR A 190 9.62 -1.45 -16.52
C TYR A 190 9.48 -2.23 -15.21
N VAL A 191 8.82 -1.65 -14.20
CA VAL A 191 8.52 -2.32 -12.93
C VAL A 191 7.71 -3.60 -13.15
N LEU A 192 6.78 -3.61 -14.09
CA LEU A 192 5.98 -4.80 -14.42
C LEU A 192 6.80 -5.90 -15.08
N GLU A 193 7.72 -5.55 -15.97
CA GLU A 193 8.65 -6.52 -16.57
C GLU A 193 9.57 -7.13 -15.52
N LEU A 194 10.14 -6.32 -14.64
CA LEU A 194 10.95 -6.78 -13.51
C LEU A 194 10.14 -7.68 -12.57
N SER A 195 8.92 -7.27 -12.23
CA SER A 195 8.02 -8.06 -11.37
C SER A 195 7.79 -9.48 -11.90
N LYS A 196 7.61 -9.63 -13.22
CA LYS A 196 7.45 -10.97 -13.84
C LYS A 196 8.73 -11.81 -13.72
N LYS A 197 9.90 -11.19 -13.92
CA LYS A 197 11.20 -11.87 -13.77
C LYS A 197 11.44 -12.30 -12.33
N VAL A 198 11.16 -11.42 -11.36
CA VAL A 198 11.25 -11.71 -9.92
C VAL A 198 10.35 -12.87 -9.53
N THR A 199 9.07 -12.82 -9.88
CA THR A 199 8.14 -13.91 -9.56
C THR A 199 8.63 -15.23 -10.14
N THR A 200 9.07 -15.25 -11.40
CA THR A 200 9.62 -16.45 -12.06
C THR A 200 10.86 -16.96 -11.33
N PHE A 201 11.78 -16.08 -10.95
CA PHE A 201 13.00 -16.46 -10.23
C PHE A 201 12.67 -17.08 -8.87
N LEU A 202 11.78 -16.45 -8.10
CA LEU A 202 11.40 -16.90 -6.76
C LEU A 202 10.61 -18.21 -6.79
N GLU A 203 9.78 -18.44 -7.80
CA GLU A 203 9.06 -19.72 -8.01
C GLU A 203 10.00 -20.89 -8.35
N THR A 204 11.09 -20.61 -9.06
CA THR A 204 12.01 -21.63 -9.59
C THR A 204 13.22 -21.89 -8.71
N ASN A 205 13.45 -21.06 -7.69
CA ASN A 205 14.61 -21.16 -6.81
C ASN A 205 14.20 -21.33 -5.34
N ASP A 206 15.03 -22.07 -4.60
CA ASP A 206 14.91 -22.17 -3.15
C ASP A 206 14.97 -20.81 -2.47
N LYS A 207 14.21 -20.64 -1.39
CA LYS A 207 14.14 -19.39 -0.61
C LYS A 207 15.51 -18.85 -0.19
N SER A 208 16.50 -19.72 0.04
CA SER A 208 17.88 -19.33 0.39
C SER A 208 18.61 -18.55 -0.71
N LYS A 209 18.14 -18.65 -1.97
CA LYS A 209 18.71 -17.98 -3.15
C LYS A 209 17.99 -16.68 -3.51
N TRP A 210 16.83 -16.39 -2.93
CA TRP A 210 15.99 -15.25 -3.32
C TRP A 210 16.71 -13.90 -3.19
N LYS A 211 17.57 -13.73 -2.18
CA LYS A 211 18.43 -12.55 -2.01
C LYS A 211 19.44 -12.30 -3.14
N ASN A 212 19.61 -13.27 -4.04
CA ASN A 212 20.49 -13.16 -5.20
C ASN A 212 19.73 -12.71 -6.45
N CYS A 213 18.41 -12.47 -6.39
CA CYS A 213 17.64 -11.93 -7.50
C CYS A 213 18.05 -10.48 -7.74
N GLU A 214 18.68 -10.21 -8.88
CA GLU A 214 19.15 -8.87 -9.24
C GLU A 214 17.98 -7.94 -9.56
N GLU A 215 16.94 -8.47 -10.20
CA GLU A 215 15.73 -7.72 -10.53
C GLU A 215 14.96 -7.26 -9.29
N LEU A 216 15.03 -8.02 -8.19
CA LEU A 216 14.41 -7.61 -6.92
C LEU A 216 15.14 -6.40 -6.32
N LYS A 217 16.48 -6.38 -6.37
CA LYS A 217 17.29 -5.25 -5.91
C LYS A 217 17.10 -4.01 -6.78
N GLU A 218 16.90 -4.22 -8.07
CA GLU A 218 16.59 -3.13 -8.99
C GLU A 218 15.22 -2.53 -8.70
N LEU A 219 14.20 -3.35 -8.41
CA LEU A 219 12.91 -2.87 -7.96
C LEU A 219 12.99 -2.07 -6.65
N GLU A 220 13.77 -2.55 -5.68
CA GLU A 220 14.02 -1.82 -4.43
C GLU A 220 14.61 -0.42 -4.71
N THR A 221 15.55 -0.33 -5.65
CA THR A 221 16.17 0.93 -6.07
C THR A 221 15.14 1.87 -6.71
N ILE A 222 14.33 1.36 -7.64
CA ILE A 222 13.27 2.15 -8.28
C ILE A 222 12.29 2.68 -7.22
N TRP A 223 11.84 1.81 -6.30
CA TRP A 223 10.90 2.21 -5.25
C TRP A 223 11.48 3.27 -4.33
N ASN A 224 12.76 3.16 -3.98
CA ASN A 224 13.47 4.17 -3.21
C ASN A 224 13.51 5.54 -3.90
N ASP A 225 13.77 5.55 -5.21
CA ASP A 225 13.80 6.78 -6.01
C ASP A 225 12.42 7.45 -6.15
N LYS A 226 11.34 6.69 -5.89
CA LYS A 226 9.95 7.17 -5.90
C LYS A 226 9.43 7.64 -4.54
N ILE A 227 10.24 7.58 -3.48
CA ILE A 227 9.86 8.12 -2.17
C ILE A 227 9.86 9.66 -2.21
N GLU A 228 8.71 10.27 -1.94
CA GLU A 228 8.64 11.73 -1.81
C GLU A 228 9.22 12.23 -0.47
N PHE A 229 10.32 12.96 -0.48
CA PHE A 229 10.89 13.45 0.77
C PHE A 229 10.03 14.55 1.41
N PHE A 230 9.37 14.24 2.55
CA PHE A 230 8.53 15.20 3.29
C PHE A 230 9.21 16.53 3.63
N ASN A 231 10.53 16.53 3.84
CA ASN A 231 11.29 17.75 4.13
C ASN A 231 11.49 18.65 2.89
N LEU A 232 11.51 18.08 1.68
CA LEU A 232 11.61 18.84 0.43
C LEU A 232 10.25 19.42 0.02
N VAL A 233 9.15 18.80 0.45
CA VAL A 233 7.78 19.18 0.07
C VAL A 233 7.19 20.28 0.95
N LYS A 234 7.79 20.56 2.13
CA LYS A 234 7.39 21.68 3.02
C LYS A 234 7.32 23.04 2.33
N ASP A 235 8.11 23.25 1.28
CA ASP A 235 8.18 24.53 0.57
C ASP A 235 7.15 24.67 -0.57
N ASN A 236 6.42 23.60 -0.91
CA ASN A 236 5.50 23.55 -2.06
C ASN A 236 4.01 23.31 -1.71
N PHE A 237 3.67 23.22 -0.42
CA PHE A 237 2.33 22.87 0.11
C PHE A 237 2.00 23.58 1.43
#